data_AF-A0A851NUF5-F1
#
_entry.id   AF-A0A851NUF5-F1
#
_cell.length_a   1.000
_cell.length_b   1.000
_cell.length_c   1.000
_cell.angle_alpha   90.00
_cell.angle_beta   90.00
_cell.angle_gamma   90.00
#
_symmetry.space_group_name_H-M   'P 1'
#
loop_
_entity.id
_entity.type
_entity.pdbx_description
1 polymer ?
#
loop_
_entity_poly.entity_id
_entity_poly.type
_entity_poly.pdbx_seq_one_letter_code
_entity_poly.pdbx_strand_id
1 'polypeptide(L)' 'LYAMGRSPDVFAHPERYDPARWLGRDGTGFKALAFGFGARQCIGRRLAEAEMMLFLLHV' A
#
# COMPACT_ATOMS: atom_id res chain seq x y z
N LEU A 1 10.95 -2.04 4.21
CA LEU A 1 9.59 -1.57 3.84
C LEU A 1 9.63 -0.24 3.08
N TYR A 2 10.25 0.82 3.63
CA TYR A 2 10.37 2.13 2.95
C TYR A 2 10.97 2.06 1.54
N ALA A 3 12.17 1.47 1.41
CA ALA A 3 12.84 1.32 0.12
C ALA A 3 12.04 0.46 -0.88
N MET A 4 11.35 -0.58 -0.40
CA MET A 4 10.55 -1.47 -1.25
C MET A 4 9.34 -0.74 -1.86
N GLY A 5 8.69 0.13 -1.07
CA GLY A 5 7.59 0.97 -1.56
C GLY A 5 8.04 2.07 -2.52
N ARG A 6 9.36 2.23 -2.73
CA ARG A 6 9.99 3.23 -3.60
C ARG A 6 10.90 2.63 -4.67
N SER A 7 10.86 1.31 -4.87
CA SER A 7 11.67 0.69 -5.91
C SER A 7 11.17 1.11 -7.29
N PRO A 8 12.03 1.70 -8.16
CA PRO A 8 11.66 2.04 -9.53
C PRO A 8 11.40 0.81 -10.40
N ASP A 9 11.93 -0.36 -10.00
CA ASP A 9 11.70 -1.63 -10.70
C ASP A 9 10.25 -2.15 -10.53
N VAL A 10 9.55 -1.66 -9.50
CA VAL A 10 8.18 -2.08 -9.14
C VAL A 10 7.17 -0.96 -9.37
N PHE A 11 7.56 0.28 -9.11
CA PHE A 11 6.70 1.45 -9.21
C PHE A 11 7.31 2.48 -10.16
N ALA A 12 6.61 2.81 -11.24
CA ALA A 12 6.98 3.95 -12.08
C ALA A 12 6.86 5.24 -11.25
N HIS A 13 7.89 6.09 -11.29
CA HIS A 13 7.97 7.35 -10.54
C HIS A 13 7.68 7.18 -9.02
N PRO A 14 8.47 6.39 -8.28
CA PRO A 14 8.16 5.96 -6.92
C PRO A 14 8.04 7.09 -5.88
N GLU A 15 8.67 8.24 -6.12
CA GLU A 15 8.62 9.40 -5.24
C GLU A 15 7.39 10.29 -5.48
N ARG A 16 6.63 10.03 -6.56
CA ARG A 16 5.41 10.79 -6.86
C ARG A 16 4.21 10.17 -6.14
N TYR A 17 3.42 11.02 -5.49
CA TYR A 17 2.11 10.61 -5.01
C TYR A 17 1.13 10.46 -6.18
N ASP A 18 0.87 9.22 -6.58
CA ASP A 18 -0.10 8.87 -7.63
C ASP A 18 -1.05 7.77 -7.15
N PRO A 19 -2.25 8.10 -6.62
CA PRO A 19 -3.23 7.11 -6.20
C PRO A 19 -3.76 6.21 -7.32
N ALA A 20 -3.79 6.72 -8.56
CA ALA A 20 -4.37 6.01 -9.70
C ALA A 20 -3.58 4.74 -10.06
N ARG A 21 -2.31 4.66 -9.64
CA ARG A 21 -1.46 3.46 -9.80
C ARG A 21 -2.07 2.19 -9.20
N TRP A 22 -3.00 2.31 -8.26
CA TRP A 22 -3.67 1.19 -7.61
C TRP A 22 -4.97 0.75 -8.30
N LEU A 23 -5.43 1.48 -9.33
CA LEU A 23 -6.66 1.18 -10.06
C LEU A 23 -6.47 0.13 -11.17
N GLY A 24 -5.22 -0.16 -11.56
CA GLY A 24 -4.88 -1.13 -12.61
C GLY A 24 -5.06 -2.59 -12.16
N ARG A 25 -5.31 -3.49 -13.14
CA ARG A 25 -5.46 -4.94 -12.91
C ARG A 25 -4.13 -5.68 -12.72
N ASP A 26 -3.02 -4.97 -12.61
CA ASP A 26 -1.66 -5.51 -12.47
C ASP A 26 -1.38 -6.01 -11.03
N GLY A 27 -2.31 -6.76 -10.47
CA GLY A 27 -2.16 -8.21 -10.22
C GLY A 27 -1.15 -8.71 -9.21
N THR A 28 -0.30 -7.88 -8.61
CA THR A 28 0.63 -8.37 -7.57
C THR A 28 0.17 -7.89 -6.21
N GLY A 29 -0.52 -8.76 -5.47
CA GLY A 29 -0.93 -8.54 -4.07
C GLY A 29 0.22 -8.23 -3.08
N PHE A 30 1.46 -8.24 -3.57
CA PHE A 30 2.70 -7.98 -2.83
C PHE A 30 3.25 -6.55 -2.98
N LYS A 31 2.56 -5.65 -3.68
CA LYS A 31 3.00 -4.25 -3.82
C LYS A 31 2.81 -3.41 -2.55
N ALA A 32 1.79 -3.73 -1.75
CA ALA A 32 1.46 -2.99 -0.53
C ALA A 32 2.05 -3.67 0.71
N LEU A 33 3.27 -3.31 1.09
CA LEU A 33 3.99 -3.91 2.23
C LEU A 33 4.12 -2.96 3.43
N ALA A 34 3.33 -1.89 3.50
CA ALA A 34 3.39 -0.90 4.58
C ALA A 34 3.23 -1.54 5.99
N PHE A 35 2.44 -2.61 6.07
CA PHE A 35 2.18 -3.37 7.30
C PHE A 35 2.99 -4.67 7.39
N GLY A 36 3.98 -4.87 6.53
CA GLY A 36 4.71 -6.13 6.40
C GLY A 36 3.86 -7.25 5.76
N PHE A 37 4.45 -8.44 5.67
CA PHE A 37 3.84 -9.64 5.06
C PHE A 37 4.28 -10.91 5.81
N GLY A 38 3.48 -11.97 5.71
CA GLY A 38 3.77 -13.29 6.29
C GLY A 38 3.47 -13.38 7.80
N ALA A 39 4.10 -14.34 8.48
CA ALA A 39 3.84 -14.65 9.89
C ALA A 39 4.15 -13.50 10.87
N ARG A 40 4.87 -12.47 10.41
CA ARG A 40 5.24 -11.27 11.20
C ARG A 40 4.58 -10.00 10.65
N GLN A 41 3.49 -10.14 9.89
CA GLN A 41 2.66 -9.00 9.47
C GLN A 41 2.11 -8.27 10.70
N CYS A 42 1.99 -6.95 10.60
CA CYS A 42 1.37 -6.13 11.64
C CYS A 42 -0.06 -6.60 11.92
N ILE A 43 -0.32 -6.93 13.18
CA ILE A 43 -1.65 -7.37 13.66
C ILE A 43 -2.73 -6.29 13.47
N GLY A 44 -2.34 -5.02 13.53
CA GLY A 44 -3.23 -3.86 13.38
C GLY A 44 -3.57 -3.49 11.94
N ARG A 45 -3.06 -4.21 10.92
CA ARG A 45 -3.25 -3.87 9.51
C ARG A 45 -4.72 -3.62 9.14
N ARG A 46 -5.60 -4.54 9.54
CA ARG A 46 -7.03 -4.49 9.17
C ARG A 46 -7.75 -3.33 9.85
N LEU A 47 -7.39 -3.02 11.09
CA LEU A 47 -7.94 -1.88 11.82
C LEU A 47 -7.53 -0.57 11.14
N ALA A 48 -6.23 -0.41 10.86
CA ALA A 48 -5.72 0.78 10.21
C ALA A 48 -6.32 0.99 8.80
N GLU A 49 -6.44 -0.08 8.00
CA GLU A 49 -7.11 -0.02 6.69
C GLU A 49 -8.58 0.42 6.82
N ALA A 50 -9.31 -0.08 7.82
CA ALA A 50 -10.70 0.31 8.07
C ALA A 50 -10.81 1.78 8.50
N GLU A 51 -9.97 2.23 9.42
CA GLU A 51 -9.92 3.64 9.86
C GLU A 51 -9.58 4.59 8.72
N MET A 52 -8.62 4.23 7.86
CA MET A 52 -8.28 5.00 6.65
C MET A 52 -9.47 5.11 5.70
N MET A 53 -10.19 4.02 5.46
CA MET A 53 -11.38 4.03 4.59
C MET A 53 -12.50 4.89 5.17
N LEU A 54 -12.78 4.77 6.47
CA LEU A 54 -13.77 5.62 7.15
C LEU A 54 -13.40 7.09 7.07
N PHE A 55 -12.12 7.41 7.28
CA PHE A 55 -11.62 8.78 7.17
C PHE A 55 -11.79 9.34 5.75
N LEU A 56 -11.42 8.58 4.72
CA LEU A 56 -11.55 8.99 3.31
C LEU A 56 -13.00 9.12 2.84
N LEU A 57 -13.93 8.37 3.45
CA LEU A 57 -15.36 8.49 3.16
C LEU A 57 -16.01 9.70 3.85
N HIS A 58 -15.50 10.11 5.00
CA HIS A 58 -16.07 11.20 5.79
C HIS A 58 -15.57 12.58 5.38
N VAL A 59 -14.32 12.67 4.91
CA VAL A 59 -13.71 13.93 4.43
C VAL A 59 -14.27 14.34 3.07
#